data_AF-A0A945CGY3-F1
#
_entry.id   AF-A0A945CGY3-F1
#
_cell.length_a   1.000
_cell.length_b   1.000
_cell.length_c   1.000
_cell.angle_alpha   90.00
_cell.angle_beta   90.00
_cell.angle_gamma   90.00
#
_symmetry.space_group_name_H-M   'P 1'
#
loop_
_entity.id
_entity.type
_entity.pdbx_description
1 polymer ?
#
loop_
_entity_poly.entity_id
_entity_poly.type
_entity_poly.pdbx_seq_one_letter_code
_entity_poly.pdbx_strand_id
1 'polypeptide(L)'
;WPGDTNDDGRVDGWDILPIGLFWTLEGPPRPDTGYDWAVRGVAEWTAARVPFADADGSGRVDANDILPIAQNWRQTRSAGKELADGTTPPAIIDPLGLELLQAMVTVLEEAPPSPGVTEVRTMLERTIARKLLPREFALHQNAPNPFNPSTSIRFAVPAAAALAPARLQIYDLTGQRVRLLLEGTAEAGHHSVSWDGRNDAGHPVASGVYFYALQIGNFRAVRRMLLLR
;
A
#
# COMPACT_ATOMS: atom_id res chain seq x y z
N TRP A 1 19.46 -18.81 11.20
CA TRP A 1 18.83 -19.68 10.19
C TRP A 1 18.25 -18.75 9.14
N PRO A 2 18.70 -18.81 7.87
CA PRO A 2 18.30 -17.80 6.87
C PRO A 2 16.78 -17.71 6.73
N GLY A 3 16.21 -16.52 6.94
CA GLY A 3 14.78 -16.25 6.86
C GLY A 3 14.02 -16.17 8.19
N ASP A 4 14.60 -16.66 9.29
CA ASP A 4 14.05 -16.49 10.64
C ASP A 4 14.81 -15.33 11.31
N THR A 5 14.34 -14.11 11.04
CA THR A 5 15.02 -12.87 11.38
C THR A 5 14.65 -12.36 12.77
N ASN A 6 13.53 -12.85 13.33
CA ASN A 6 13.09 -12.51 14.69
C ASN A 6 13.57 -13.53 15.76
N ASP A 7 14.19 -14.64 15.34
CA ASP A 7 14.71 -15.76 16.14
C ASP A 7 13.64 -16.54 16.93
N ASP A 8 12.37 -16.50 16.49
CA ASP A 8 11.25 -17.19 17.15
C ASP A 8 11.12 -18.68 16.77
N GLY A 9 11.93 -19.14 15.81
CA GLY A 9 11.97 -20.52 15.36
C GLY A 9 11.02 -20.83 14.20
N ARG A 10 10.36 -19.83 13.62
CA ARG A 10 9.48 -19.94 12.45
C ARG A 10 9.92 -18.93 11.39
N VAL A 11 9.62 -19.25 10.14
CA VAL A 11 9.76 -18.31 9.03
C VAL A 11 8.37 -17.91 8.56
N ASP A 12 7.94 -16.70 8.91
CA ASP A 12 6.64 -16.14 8.57
C ASP A 12 6.68 -14.61 8.33
N GLY A 13 5.52 -13.96 8.32
CA GLY A 13 5.43 -12.53 8.01
C GLY A 13 6.10 -11.62 9.04
N TRP A 14 6.29 -12.08 10.28
CA TRP A 14 6.97 -11.31 11.32
C TRP A 14 8.46 -11.16 11.05
N ASP A 15 9.06 -12.04 10.25
CA ASP A 15 10.47 -11.98 9.85
C ASP A 15 10.77 -10.85 8.87
N ILE A 16 9.76 -10.20 8.30
CA ILE A 16 9.96 -9.08 7.39
C ILE A 16 10.22 -7.78 8.17
N LEU A 17 9.68 -7.65 9.39
CA LEU A 17 9.82 -6.43 10.18
C LEU A 17 11.27 -6.09 10.55
N PRO A 18 12.13 -7.05 10.97
CA PRO A 18 13.52 -6.76 11.27
C PRO A 18 14.30 -6.16 10.09
N ILE A 19 14.01 -6.57 8.85
CA ILE A 19 14.64 -5.97 7.65
C ILE A 19 14.35 -4.47 7.59
N GLY A 20 13.08 -4.09 7.80
CA GLY A 20 12.66 -2.69 7.84
C GLY A 20 13.23 -1.88 9.00
N LEU A 21 13.30 -2.49 10.19
CA LEU A 21 13.83 -1.85 11.40
C LEU A 21 15.33 -1.55 11.31
N PHE A 22 16.08 -2.40 10.61
CA PHE A 22 17.53 -2.31 10.47
C PHE A 22 17.98 -1.94 9.06
N TRP A 23 17.07 -1.44 8.24
CA TRP A 23 17.31 -1.08 6.84
C TRP A 23 18.54 -0.18 6.68
N THR A 24 19.34 -0.44 5.65
CA THR A 24 20.62 0.24 5.33
C THR A 24 21.78 0.02 6.30
N LEU A 25 21.58 -0.70 7.41
CA LEU A 25 22.69 -1.03 8.28
C LEU A 25 23.64 -2.00 7.58
N GLU A 26 24.93 -1.80 7.82
CA GLU A 26 26.02 -2.58 7.23
C GLU A 26 26.92 -3.14 8.32
N GLY A 27 27.57 -4.25 8.00
CA GLY A 27 28.48 -4.96 8.88
C GLY A 27 29.29 -6.01 8.13
N PRO A 28 30.07 -6.84 8.85
CA PRO A 28 30.87 -7.87 8.23
C PRO A 28 29.99 -8.95 7.55
N PRO A 29 30.24 -9.30 6.28
CA PRO A 29 29.53 -10.37 5.59
C PRO A 29 29.85 -11.74 6.17
N ARG A 30 28.94 -12.70 5.97
CA ARG A 30 29.17 -14.10 6.34
C ARG A 30 30.09 -14.78 5.32
N PRO A 31 30.95 -15.72 5.76
CA PRO A 31 31.74 -16.54 4.85
C PRO A 31 30.89 -17.40 3.90
N ASP A 32 29.75 -17.87 4.40
CA ASP A 32 28.77 -18.66 3.63
C ASP A 32 27.46 -17.86 3.48
N THR A 33 27.33 -17.15 2.37
CA THR A 33 26.10 -16.40 2.00
C THR A 33 25.06 -17.32 1.33
N GLY A 34 23.79 -16.90 1.35
CA GLY A 34 22.71 -17.57 0.63
C GLY A 34 21.56 -18.03 1.54
N TYR A 35 20.65 -18.81 0.96
CA TYR A 35 19.34 -19.10 1.56
C TYR A 35 19.11 -20.57 1.92
N ASP A 36 20.13 -21.43 1.90
CA ASP A 36 19.98 -22.83 2.35
C ASP A 36 19.56 -22.90 3.83
N TRP A 37 18.59 -23.76 4.12
CA TRP A 37 18.08 -23.96 5.48
C TRP A 37 19.07 -24.72 6.37
N ALA A 38 20.07 -24.00 6.87
CA ALA A 38 21.09 -24.50 7.78
C ALA A 38 21.47 -23.46 8.85
N VAL A 39 22.06 -23.93 9.94
CA VAL A 39 22.66 -23.04 10.94
C VAL A 39 23.81 -22.27 10.28
N ARG A 40 23.79 -20.94 10.42
CA ARG A 40 24.88 -20.06 9.99
C ARG A 40 25.42 -19.32 11.21
N GLY A 41 26.74 -19.24 11.31
CA GLY A 41 27.38 -18.38 12.30
C GLY A 41 27.03 -16.92 12.03
N VAL A 42 26.83 -16.14 13.08
CA VAL A 42 26.69 -14.68 12.99
C VAL A 42 28.06 -14.05 13.18
N ALA A 43 28.43 -13.11 12.31
CA ALA A 43 29.59 -12.25 12.55
C ALA A 43 29.23 -11.25 13.67
N GLU A 44 30.22 -10.78 14.43
CA GLU A 44 29.97 -9.78 15.48
C GLU A 44 29.63 -8.43 14.84
N TRP A 45 28.36 -8.06 14.90
CA TRP A 45 27.89 -6.70 14.62
C TRP A 45 27.80 -5.92 15.94
N THR A 46 27.75 -4.60 15.86
CA THR A 46 27.54 -3.71 17.02
C THR A 46 26.21 -3.96 17.75
N ALA A 47 25.26 -4.60 17.07
CA ALA A 47 23.90 -4.86 17.53
C ALA A 47 23.54 -6.34 17.37
N ALA A 48 23.06 -6.99 18.43
CA ALA A 48 22.86 -8.45 18.45
C ALA A 48 21.78 -8.96 17.47
N ARG A 49 20.80 -8.11 17.09
CA ARG A 49 19.68 -8.50 16.20
C ARG A 49 19.93 -8.19 14.72
N VAL A 50 20.84 -7.28 14.40
CA VAL A 50 21.09 -6.88 12.99
C VAL A 50 21.61 -8.04 12.12
N PRO A 51 22.51 -8.94 12.61
CA PRO A 51 22.91 -10.12 11.85
C PRO A 51 21.76 -11.05 11.45
N PHE A 52 20.60 -10.98 12.12
CA PHE A 52 19.43 -11.78 11.78
C PHE A 52 18.59 -11.12 10.70
N ALA A 53 18.56 -9.78 10.66
CA ALA A 53 17.92 -9.01 9.61
C ALA A 53 18.70 -9.05 8.29
N ASP A 54 20.04 -9.13 8.35
CA ASP A 54 20.91 -9.55 7.24
C ASP A 54 20.74 -11.07 7.02
N ALA A 55 19.57 -11.44 6.48
CA ALA A 55 19.12 -12.81 6.35
C ALA A 55 19.97 -13.57 5.33
N ASP A 56 20.41 -12.92 4.26
CA ASP A 56 21.24 -13.53 3.21
C ASP A 56 22.73 -13.57 3.56
N GLY A 57 23.13 -12.78 4.58
CA GLY A 57 24.48 -12.72 5.13
C GLY A 57 25.44 -11.88 4.29
N SER A 58 24.94 -11.03 3.40
CA SER A 58 25.72 -10.16 2.52
C SER A 58 26.50 -9.07 3.27
N GLY A 59 26.22 -8.87 4.56
CA GLY A 59 26.78 -7.77 5.35
C GLY A 59 25.98 -6.48 5.22
N ARG A 60 24.81 -6.50 4.57
CA ARG A 60 23.94 -5.33 4.37
C ARG A 60 22.50 -5.75 4.60
N VAL A 61 21.77 -4.97 5.40
CA VAL A 61 20.31 -5.12 5.51
C VAL A 61 19.63 -4.34 4.40
N ASP A 62 19.12 -5.04 3.39
CA ASP A 62 18.44 -4.46 2.23
C ASP A 62 17.30 -5.35 1.69
N ALA A 63 16.85 -5.08 0.46
CA ALA A 63 15.72 -5.80 -0.13
C ALA A 63 16.01 -7.28 -0.35
N ASN A 64 17.27 -7.68 -0.55
CA ASN A 64 17.67 -9.06 -0.83
C ASN A 64 17.42 -9.99 0.35
N ASP A 65 17.36 -9.45 1.57
CA ASP A 65 17.04 -10.20 2.78
C ASP A 65 15.61 -10.78 2.79
N ILE A 66 14.75 -10.35 1.87
CA ILE A 66 13.45 -10.98 1.67
C ILE A 66 13.57 -12.38 1.04
N LEU A 67 14.66 -12.67 0.30
CA LEU A 67 14.82 -13.92 -0.42
C LEU A 67 14.95 -15.12 0.52
N PRO A 68 15.79 -15.11 1.56
CA PRO A 68 15.82 -16.20 2.54
C PRO A 68 14.48 -16.43 3.24
N ILE A 69 13.74 -15.37 3.57
CA ILE A 69 12.39 -15.48 4.16
C ILE A 69 11.45 -16.20 3.19
N ALA A 70 11.45 -15.77 1.92
CA ALA A 70 10.58 -16.33 0.91
C ALA A 70 10.95 -17.75 0.50
N GLN A 71 12.24 -18.09 0.40
CA GLN A 71 12.69 -19.44 0.04
C GLN A 71 12.48 -20.44 1.18
N ASN A 72 12.62 -19.99 2.44
CA ASN A 72 12.40 -20.82 3.62
C ASN A 72 11.02 -20.61 4.25
N TRP A 73 10.05 -20.09 3.50
CA TRP A 73 8.72 -19.79 4.01
C TRP A 73 8.07 -21.00 4.71
N ARG A 74 7.54 -20.78 5.92
CA ARG A 74 6.95 -21.80 6.79
C ARG A 74 7.92 -22.88 7.30
N GLN A 75 9.22 -22.72 7.11
CA GLN A 75 10.20 -23.56 7.80
C GLN A 75 10.11 -23.33 9.31
N THR A 76 10.49 -24.36 10.06
CA THR A 76 10.51 -24.31 11.52
C THR A 76 11.76 -24.96 12.08
N ARG A 77 12.13 -24.53 13.28
CA ARG A 77 13.23 -25.08 14.07
C ARG A 77 12.94 -24.91 15.56
N SER A 78 13.85 -25.41 16.40
CA SER A 78 13.89 -25.00 17.79
C SER A 78 14.22 -23.50 17.88
N ALA A 79 13.38 -22.76 18.59
CA ALA A 79 13.59 -21.33 18.86
C ALA A 79 14.94 -21.10 19.54
N GLY A 80 15.57 -19.97 19.23
CA GLY A 80 16.75 -19.51 19.93
C GLY A 80 16.43 -19.08 21.37
N LYS A 81 17.46 -18.65 22.10
CA LYS A 81 17.21 -17.87 23.33
C LYS A 81 16.78 -16.48 22.89
N GLU A 82 15.71 -15.97 23.49
CA GLU A 82 15.24 -14.60 23.26
C GLU A 82 16.43 -13.62 23.37
N LEU A 83 16.78 -12.99 22.24
CA LEU A 83 17.90 -12.07 22.19
C LEU A 83 17.49 -10.76 22.84
N ALA A 84 18.10 -10.44 23.98
CA ALA A 84 17.96 -9.14 24.61
C ALA A 84 18.43 -8.06 23.62
N ASP A 85 17.58 -7.08 23.34
CA ASP A 85 17.91 -5.98 22.47
C ASP A 85 18.82 -4.98 23.22
N GLY A 86 20.10 -4.94 22.86
CA GLY A 86 21.06 -3.93 23.33
C GLY A 86 21.02 -2.63 22.51
N THR A 87 20.18 -2.57 21.47
CA THR A 87 20.14 -1.50 20.48
C THR A 87 18.72 -1.06 20.23
N THR A 88 18.30 0.02 20.89
CA THR A 88 17.03 0.66 20.53
C THR A 88 17.04 0.95 19.03
N PRO A 89 16.14 0.34 18.22
CA PRO A 89 16.01 0.70 16.82
C PRO A 89 15.79 2.21 16.73
N PRO A 90 16.23 2.88 15.65
CA PRO A 90 15.88 4.28 15.46
C PRO A 90 14.36 4.44 15.58
N ALA A 91 13.90 5.62 16.02
CA ALA A 91 12.48 5.91 16.11
C ALA A 91 11.88 5.97 14.68
N ILE A 92 11.54 4.82 14.12
CA ILE A 92 10.96 4.67 12.79
C ILE A 92 9.44 4.61 12.93
N ILE A 93 8.75 5.59 12.34
CA ILE A 93 7.28 5.73 12.40
C ILE A 93 6.58 4.67 11.52
N ASP A 94 7.29 4.08 10.54
CA ASP A 94 6.81 3.00 9.67
C ASP A 94 7.99 2.18 9.14
N PRO A 95 8.39 1.07 9.81
CA PRO A 95 9.54 0.27 9.39
C PRO A 95 9.35 -0.40 8.03
N LEU A 96 8.11 -0.53 7.55
CA LEU A 96 7.80 -1.07 6.22
C LEU A 96 7.18 0.01 5.34
N GLY A 97 7.94 1.08 5.09
CA GLY A 97 7.57 2.14 4.16
C GLY A 97 7.30 1.63 2.73
N LEU A 98 6.59 2.43 1.93
CA LEU A 98 6.15 2.03 0.59
C LEU A 98 7.32 1.68 -0.35
N GLU A 99 8.38 2.50 -0.32
CA GLU A 99 9.58 2.29 -1.16
C GLU A 99 10.27 0.96 -0.84
N LEU A 100 10.40 0.63 0.46
CA LEU A 100 11.01 -0.61 0.92
C LEU A 100 10.18 -1.83 0.50
N LEU A 101 8.86 -1.77 0.69
CA LEU A 101 7.96 -2.84 0.24
C LEU A 101 8.04 -3.06 -1.27
N GLN A 102 8.14 -1.99 -2.06
CA GLN A 102 8.30 -2.06 -3.51
C GLN A 102 9.64 -2.69 -3.89
N ALA A 103 10.74 -2.30 -3.24
CA ALA A 103 12.05 -2.89 -3.47
C ALA A 103 12.06 -4.40 -3.18
N MET A 104 11.43 -4.84 -2.09
CA MET A 104 11.27 -6.26 -1.78
C MET A 104 10.45 -7.02 -2.84
N VAL A 105 9.38 -6.41 -3.35
CA VAL A 105 8.59 -7.02 -4.44
C VAL A 105 9.43 -7.18 -5.70
N THR A 106 10.21 -6.16 -6.08
CA THR A 106 11.12 -6.25 -7.24
C THR A 106 12.12 -7.39 -7.10
N VAL A 107 12.72 -7.57 -5.93
CA VAL A 107 13.61 -8.70 -5.65
C VAL A 107 12.88 -10.05 -5.82
N LEU A 108 11.64 -10.16 -5.36
CA LEU A 108 10.83 -11.39 -5.48
C LEU A 108 10.30 -11.67 -6.90
N GLU A 109 10.28 -10.66 -7.78
CA GLU A 109 9.93 -10.83 -9.20
C GLU A 109 11.08 -11.49 -9.98
N GLU A 110 12.32 -11.18 -9.62
CA GLU A 110 13.53 -11.74 -10.25
C GLU A 110 13.96 -13.08 -9.61
N ALA A 111 13.38 -13.44 -8.47
CA ALA A 111 13.72 -14.63 -7.71
C ALA A 111 13.31 -15.95 -8.40
N PRO A 112 14.05 -17.05 -8.14
CA PRO A 112 13.60 -18.39 -8.52
C PRO A 112 12.21 -18.70 -7.94
N PRO A 113 11.25 -19.17 -8.77
CA PRO A 113 9.88 -19.35 -8.33
C PRO A 113 9.77 -20.48 -7.31
N SER A 114 9.15 -20.17 -6.18
CA SER A 114 8.75 -21.14 -5.16
C SER A 114 7.37 -20.78 -4.60
N PRO A 115 6.67 -21.72 -3.94
CA PRO A 115 5.42 -21.40 -3.24
C PRO A 115 5.60 -20.25 -2.24
N GLY A 116 6.70 -20.24 -1.50
CA GLY A 116 7.02 -19.19 -0.55
C GLY A 116 7.23 -17.82 -1.21
N VAL A 117 8.00 -17.74 -2.31
CA VAL A 117 8.14 -16.51 -3.11
C VAL A 117 6.78 -15.99 -3.58
N THR A 118 5.90 -16.88 -4.04
CA THR A 118 4.56 -16.48 -4.49
C THR A 118 3.71 -15.96 -3.34
N GLU A 119 3.72 -16.62 -2.19
CA GLU A 119 2.96 -16.21 -1.00
C GLU A 119 3.45 -14.88 -0.43
N VAL A 120 4.76 -14.74 -0.22
CA VAL A 120 5.37 -13.52 0.32
C VAL A 120 5.13 -12.34 -0.62
N ARG A 121 5.36 -12.51 -1.93
CA ARG A 121 5.09 -11.44 -2.92
C ARG A 121 3.63 -11.00 -2.88
N THR A 122 2.68 -11.96 -2.89
CA THR A 122 1.24 -11.66 -2.80
C THR A 122 0.91 -10.91 -1.51
N MET A 123 1.54 -11.26 -0.38
CA MET A 123 1.35 -10.58 0.89
C MET A 123 1.87 -9.13 0.85
N LEU A 124 3.06 -8.91 0.28
CA LEU A 124 3.65 -7.58 0.13
C LEU A 124 2.82 -6.71 -0.81
N GLU A 125 2.40 -7.22 -1.96
CA GLU A 125 1.51 -6.53 -2.91
C GLU A 125 0.19 -6.11 -2.25
N ARG A 126 -0.44 -7.00 -1.45
CA ARG A 126 -1.64 -6.67 -0.68
C ARG A 126 -1.38 -5.57 0.35
N THR A 127 -0.20 -5.57 0.97
CA THR A 127 0.20 -4.57 1.96
C THR A 127 0.43 -3.21 1.29
N ILE A 128 1.11 -3.19 0.16
CA ILE A 128 1.29 -2.01 -0.71
C ILE A 128 -0.07 -1.45 -1.12
N ALA A 129 -0.95 -2.30 -1.66
CA ALA A 129 -2.28 -1.91 -2.09
C ALA A 129 -3.08 -1.25 -0.94
N ARG A 130 -3.03 -1.82 0.27
CA ARG A 130 -3.65 -1.24 1.46
C ARG A 130 -3.06 0.12 1.85
N LYS A 131 -1.73 0.28 1.78
CA LYS A 131 -1.06 1.55 2.10
C LYS A 131 -1.42 2.67 1.10
N LEU A 132 -1.74 2.33 -0.14
CA LEU A 132 -2.16 3.27 -1.17
C LEU A 132 -3.65 3.66 -1.11
N LEU A 133 -4.45 3.00 -0.28
CA LEU A 133 -5.85 3.37 -0.10
C LEU A 133 -5.98 4.72 0.64
N PRO A 134 -6.96 5.55 0.28
CA PRO A 134 -7.28 6.75 1.03
C PRO A 134 -7.58 6.43 2.49
N ARG A 135 -7.12 7.31 3.39
CA ARG A 135 -7.45 7.21 4.82
C ARG A 135 -8.79 7.87 5.16
N GLU A 136 -9.19 8.84 4.35
CA GLU A 136 -10.40 9.65 4.56
C GLU A 136 -11.16 9.82 3.26
N PHE A 137 -12.42 10.21 3.37
CA PHE A 137 -13.20 10.64 2.22
C PHE A 137 -12.67 11.96 1.67
N ALA A 138 -12.64 12.10 0.35
CA ALA A 138 -12.38 13.38 -0.29
C ALA A 138 -13.26 13.54 -1.52
N LEU A 139 -13.84 14.72 -1.71
CA LEU A 139 -14.40 15.16 -2.99
C LEU A 139 -13.52 16.31 -3.47
N HIS A 140 -12.93 16.20 -4.65
CA HIS A 140 -12.03 17.22 -5.20
C HIS A 140 -12.78 18.19 -6.11
N GLN A 141 -12.18 19.37 -6.32
CA GLN A 141 -12.64 20.29 -7.35
C GLN A 141 -12.55 19.62 -8.72
N ASN A 142 -13.61 19.74 -9.53
CA ASN A 142 -13.63 19.22 -10.88
C ASN A 142 -12.54 19.90 -11.73
N ALA A 143 -11.95 19.16 -12.66
CA ALA A 143 -10.88 19.66 -13.52
C ALA A 143 -11.14 19.26 -14.99
N PRO A 144 -11.12 20.22 -15.93
CA PRO A 144 -10.96 21.67 -15.72
C PRO A 144 -12.19 22.31 -15.03
N ASN A 145 -12.02 23.50 -14.44
CA ASN A 145 -13.10 24.37 -13.97
C ASN A 145 -12.65 25.84 -14.10
N PRO A 146 -13.26 26.66 -14.99
CA PRO A 146 -14.42 26.35 -15.84
C PRO A 146 -14.13 25.28 -16.89
N PHE A 147 -15.15 24.63 -17.44
CA PHE A 147 -14.99 23.55 -18.42
C PHE A 147 -15.88 23.71 -19.66
N ASN A 148 -15.47 23.10 -20.78
CA ASN A 148 -16.20 23.09 -22.05
C ASN A 148 -15.83 21.85 -22.92
N PRO A 149 -16.77 20.96 -23.28
CA PRO A 149 -18.02 20.67 -22.60
C PRO A 149 -17.84 19.64 -21.47
N SER A 150 -16.63 19.10 -21.26
CA SER A 150 -16.39 18.01 -20.32
C SER A 150 -15.44 18.34 -19.17
N THR A 151 -15.66 17.70 -18.02
CA THR A 151 -14.83 17.81 -16.82
C THR A 151 -14.75 16.47 -16.09
N SER A 152 -13.67 16.26 -15.33
CA SER A 152 -13.51 15.10 -14.45
C SER A 152 -13.78 15.50 -13.00
N ILE A 153 -14.61 14.71 -12.32
CA ILE A 153 -14.88 14.79 -10.88
C ILE A 153 -14.12 13.66 -10.21
N ARG A 154 -13.15 14.01 -9.36
CA ARG A 154 -12.34 13.05 -8.60
C ARG A 154 -12.80 12.97 -7.15
N PHE A 155 -12.83 11.77 -6.59
CA PHE A 155 -13.12 11.55 -5.18
C PHE A 155 -12.37 10.33 -4.64
N ALA A 156 -12.26 10.25 -3.32
CA ALA A 156 -11.54 9.22 -2.60
C ALA A 156 -12.47 8.55 -1.58
N VAL A 157 -12.40 7.22 -1.49
CA VAL A 157 -13.19 6.39 -0.59
C VAL A 157 -12.24 5.58 0.30
N PRO A 158 -12.30 5.73 1.63
CA PRO A 158 -11.46 4.95 2.52
C PRO A 158 -11.93 3.50 2.60
N ALA A 159 -11.01 2.59 2.97
CA ALA A 159 -11.29 1.17 3.11
C ALA A 159 -12.48 0.86 4.04
N ALA A 160 -12.61 1.63 5.13
CA ALA A 160 -13.70 1.49 6.11
C ALA A 160 -15.10 1.79 5.54
N ALA A 161 -15.18 2.46 4.39
CA ALA A 161 -16.42 2.80 3.72
C ALA A 161 -16.67 1.96 2.45
N ALA A 162 -15.82 0.96 2.19
CA ALA A 162 -16.09 -0.02 1.16
C ALA A 162 -17.47 -0.65 1.38
N LEU A 163 -18.15 -0.94 0.28
CA LEU A 163 -19.48 -1.55 0.26
C LEU A 163 -20.64 -0.64 0.72
N ALA A 164 -20.38 0.63 1.07
CA ALA A 164 -21.44 1.58 1.39
C ALA A 164 -22.19 2.04 0.12
N PRO A 165 -23.51 2.35 0.19
CA PRO A 165 -24.23 2.92 -0.95
C PRO A 165 -23.62 4.26 -1.38
N ALA A 166 -23.34 4.40 -2.68
CA ALA A 166 -22.70 5.56 -3.28
C ALA A 166 -23.59 6.19 -4.35
N ARG A 167 -23.66 7.53 -4.36
CA ARG A 167 -24.30 8.33 -5.41
C ARG A 167 -23.52 9.60 -5.71
N LEU A 168 -23.33 9.91 -6.99
CA LEU A 168 -22.81 11.19 -7.47
C LEU A 168 -23.84 11.83 -8.41
N GLN A 169 -24.34 13.00 -8.03
CA GLN A 169 -25.42 13.70 -8.71
C GLN A 169 -25.03 15.14 -9.01
N ILE A 170 -25.54 15.66 -10.13
CA ILE A 170 -25.38 17.06 -10.54
C ILE A 170 -26.72 17.78 -10.38
N TYR A 171 -26.66 19.02 -9.90
CA TYR A 171 -27.78 19.90 -9.65
C TYR A 171 -27.54 21.26 -10.29
N ASP A 172 -28.62 21.93 -10.70
CA ASP A 172 -28.59 23.33 -11.09
C ASP A 172 -28.70 24.27 -9.87
N LEU A 173 -28.76 25.58 -10.12
CA LEU A 173 -28.91 26.61 -9.09
C LEU A 173 -30.23 26.53 -8.29
N THR A 174 -31.27 25.91 -8.85
CA THR A 174 -32.56 25.74 -8.19
C THR A 174 -32.61 24.49 -7.30
N GLY A 175 -31.55 23.66 -7.36
CA GLY A 175 -31.51 22.36 -6.70
C GLY A 175 -32.19 21.25 -7.49
N GLN A 176 -32.59 21.50 -8.74
CA GLN A 176 -33.10 20.45 -9.62
C GLN A 176 -31.95 19.53 -10.02
N ARG A 177 -32.16 18.21 -9.88
CA ARG A 177 -31.20 17.20 -10.35
C ARG A 177 -31.14 17.21 -11.88
N VAL A 178 -29.95 17.48 -12.41
CA VAL A 178 -29.65 17.55 -13.84
C VAL A 178 -29.19 16.20 -14.38
N ARG A 179 -28.31 15.52 -13.64
CA ARG A 179 -27.68 14.27 -14.07
C ARG A 179 -27.35 13.38 -12.89
N LEU A 180 -27.60 12.09 -13.00
CA LEU A 180 -26.99 11.05 -12.16
C LEU A 180 -25.75 10.51 -12.87
N LEU A 181 -24.58 10.65 -12.23
CA LEU A 181 -23.30 10.21 -12.81
C LEU A 181 -22.87 8.83 -12.33
N LEU A 182 -23.19 8.50 -11.08
CA LEU A 182 -22.85 7.22 -10.45
C LEU A 182 -23.92 6.87 -9.42
N GLU A 183 -24.34 5.61 -9.41
CA GLU A 183 -25.17 4.99 -8.36
C GLU A 183 -24.76 3.53 -8.20
N GLY A 184 -24.60 3.09 -6.96
CA GLY A 184 -24.26 1.71 -6.66
C GLY A 184 -23.58 1.58 -5.31
N THR A 185 -22.56 0.73 -5.26
CA THR A 185 -21.81 0.41 -4.06
C THR A 185 -20.40 1.01 -4.16
N ALA A 186 -19.93 1.64 -3.10
CA ALA A 186 -18.60 2.25 -3.06
C ALA A 186 -17.51 1.17 -3.03
N GLU A 187 -16.49 1.35 -3.88
CA GLU A 187 -15.24 0.61 -3.79
C GLU A 187 -14.18 1.49 -3.11
N ALA A 188 -13.33 0.91 -2.26
CA ALA A 188 -12.24 1.66 -1.65
C ALA A 188 -11.22 2.08 -2.72
N GLY A 189 -10.71 3.30 -2.62
CA GLY A 189 -9.72 3.82 -3.55
C GLY A 189 -10.03 5.21 -4.09
N HIS A 190 -9.29 5.58 -5.12
CA HIS A 190 -9.44 6.85 -5.82
C HIS A 190 -10.29 6.65 -7.08
N HIS A 191 -11.27 7.51 -7.28
CA HIS A 191 -12.26 7.43 -8.35
C HIS A 191 -12.27 8.70 -9.20
N SER A 192 -12.63 8.55 -10.48
CA SER A 192 -12.78 9.65 -11.42
C SER A 192 -14.00 9.39 -12.31
N VAL A 193 -14.96 10.32 -12.30
CA VAL A 193 -16.16 10.25 -13.12
C VAL A 193 -16.24 11.49 -14.00
N SER A 194 -16.49 11.29 -15.30
CA SER A 194 -16.60 12.38 -16.28
C SER A 194 -18.03 12.90 -16.37
N TRP A 195 -18.20 14.21 -16.54
CA TRP A 195 -19.44 14.81 -16.99
C TRP A 195 -19.20 15.61 -18.26
N ASP A 196 -20.11 15.50 -19.22
CA ASP A 196 -20.04 16.06 -20.57
C ASP A 196 -20.99 17.25 -20.80
N GLY A 197 -21.54 17.81 -19.71
CA GLY A 197 -22.46 18.94 -19.79
C GLY A 197 -23.83 18.57 -20.37
N ARG A 198 -24.27 17.31 -20.21
CA ARG A 198 -25.61 16.84 -20.58
C ARG A 198 -26.45 16.42 -19.36
N ASN A 199 -27.76 16.51 -19.50
CA ASN A 199 -28.72 16.01 -18.50
C ASN A 199 -28.99 14.50 -18.67
N ASP A 200 -29.85 13.91 -17.85
CA ASP A 200 -30.22 12.49 -17.94
C ASP A 200 -30.83 12.09 -19.29
N ALA A 201 -31.52 13.01 -19.97
CA ALA A 201 -32.09 12.79 -21.31
C ALA A 201 -31.04 12.87 -22.44
N GLY A 202 -29.77 13.14 -22.11
CA GLY A 202 -28.69 13.29 -23.09
C GLY A 202 -28.70 14.65 -23.80
N HIS A 203 -29.53 15.61 -23.37
CA HIS A 203 -29.56 16.94 -23.94
C HIS A 203 -28.47 17.83 -23.31
N PRO A 204 -27.75 18.64 -24.12
CA PRO A 204 -26.87 19.69 -23.63
C PRO A 204 -27.58 20.62 -22.63
N VAL A 205 -26.93 20.93 -21.51
CA VAL A 205 -27.42 21.97 -20.59
C VAL A 205 -26.76 23.32 -20.90
N ALA A 206 -27.38 24.39 -20.42
CA ALA A 206 -26.93 25.76 -20.66
C ALA A 206 -25.63 26.08 -19.90
N SER A 207 -24.86 27.05 -20.41
CA SER A 207 -23.74 27.64 -19.68
C SER A 207 -24.22 28.19 -18.33
N GLY A 208 -23.45 27.96 -17.27
CA GLY A 208 -23.87 28.37 -15.93
C GLY A 208 -23.20 27.61 -14.80
N VAL A 209 -23.63 27.94 -13.59
CA VAL A 209 -23.16 27.33 -12.35
C VAL A 209 -23.97 26.07 -12.07
N TYR A 210 -23.26 25.00 -11.76
CA TYR A 210 -23.83 23.73 -11.32
C TYR A 210 -23.16 23.28 -10.02
N PHE A 211 -23.83 22.38 -9.31
CA PHE A 211 -23.29 21.72 -8.13
C PHE A 211 -23.23 20.22 -8.36
N TYR A 212 -22.21 19.55 -7.85
CA TYR A 212 -22.18 18.10 -7.76
C TYR A 212 -22.09 17.66 -6.31
N ALA A 213 -22.89 16.66 -5.94
CA ALA A 213 -22.95 16.11 -4.61
C ALA A 213 -22.57 14.62 -4.65
N LEU A 214 -21.60 14.26 -3.82
CA LEU A 214 -21.22 12.89 -3.53
C LEU A 214 -21.85 12.47 -2.20
N GLN A 215 -22.58 11.37 -2.19
CA GLN A 215 -23.10 10.71 -1.01
C GLN A 215 -22.51 9.29 -0.94
N ILE A 216 -21.89 8.93 0.17
CA ILE A 216 -21.42 7.56 0.43
C ILE A 216 -21.79 7.17 1.86
N GLY A 217 -22.74 6.25 2.04
CA GLY A 217 -23.31 5.96 3.35
C GLY A 217 -23.81 7.24 4.01
N ASN A 218 -23.22 7.62 5.15
CA ASN A 218 -23.52 8.86 5.87
C ASN A 218 -22.67 10.07 5.45
N PHE A 219 -21.58 9.85 4.71
CA PHE A 219 -20.72 10.93 4.22
C PHE A 219 -21.40 11.68 3.07
N ARG A 220 -21.40 13.01 3.13
CA ARG A 220 -21.90 13.90 2.09
C ARG A 220 -20.92 15.03 1.83
N ALA A 221 -20.58 15.27 0.57
CA ALA A 221 -19.80 16.42 0.14
C ALA A 221 -20.41 17.05 -1.12
N VAL A 222 -20.35 18.37 -1.22
CA VAL A 222 -20.89 19.13 -2.35
C VAL A 222 -19.84 20.12 -2.83
N ARG A 223 -19.73 20.29 -4.15
CA ARG A 223 -18.87 21.31 -4.77
C ARG A 223 -19.54 21.97 -5.96
N ARG A 224 -19.08 23.18 -6.27
CA ARG A 224 -19.57 24.02 -7.37
C ARG A 224 -18.67 23.88 -8.59
N MET A 225 -19.24 23.93 -9.78
CA MET A 225 -18.55 23.97 -11.07
C MET A 225 -19.17 24.99 -12.02
N LEU A 226 -18.39 25.48 -12.99
CA LEU A 226 -18.82 26.43 -14.01
C LEU A 226 -18.67 25.81 -15.41
N LEU A 227 -19.80 25.64 -16.10
CA LEU A 227 -19.85 25.23 -17.50
C LEU A 227 -19.82 26.47 -18.40
N LEU A 228 -18.89 26.49 -19.34
CA LEU A 228 -18.84 27.43 -20.45
C LEU A 228 -19.13 26.66 -21.74
N ARG A 229 -20.10 27.13 -22.50
CA ARG A 229 -20.40 26.65 -23.86
C ARG A 229 -20.59 27.86 -24.76
#